data_AF-A0A3M7IB16-F1
#
_entry.id   AF-A0A3M7IB16-F1
#
_cell.length_a   1.000
_cell.length_b   1.000
_cell.length_c   1.000
_cell.angle_alpha   90.00
_cell.angle_beta   90.00
_cell.angle_gamma   90.00
#
_symmetry.space_group_name_H-M   'P 1'
#
loop_
_entity.id
_entity.type
_entity.pdbx_description
1 polymer ?
#
loop_
_entity_poly.entity_id
_entity_poly.type
_entity_poly.pdbx_seq_one_letter_code
_entity_poly.pdbx_strand_id
1 'polypeptide(L)'
;MADCGDAYEADLATHPHGPARIIGAAIFRSPEALLGLQLSTSTDMWSFGATLMSLLWGRGFHIFKPIDGVSADDPDFPAHVLMEQARYFGPFPLRYKELLDEESESILAAIHVLIKQQRTRKPFLLVEDEEVLPEDKEFLCDVMKLDPLERPTARELLQDRWFDGL
;
A
#
# COMPACT_ATOMS: atom_id res chain seq x y z
N MET A 1 -2.79 10.86 -16.95
CA MET A 1 -1.50 10.17 -16.83
C MET A 1 -0.47 10.98 -17.60
N ALA A 2 0.49 11.58 -16.90
CA ALA A 2 1.54 12.39 -17.51
C ALA A 2 2.84 12.22 -16.71
N ASP A 3 3.27 10.97 -16.58
CA ASP A 3 4.65 10.58 -16.29
C ASP A 3 4.80 9.11 -16.70
N CYS A 4 5.60 8.84 -17.73
CA CYS A 4 5.91 7.48 -18.19
C CYS A 4 7.39 7.12 -17.95
N GLY A 5 8.10 7.87 -17.11
CA GLY A 5 9.51 7.60 -16.80
C GLY A 5 9.76 6.24 -16.15
N ASP A 6 8.73 5.65 -15.56
CA ASP A 6 8.78 4.41 -14.77
C ASP A 6 7.91 3.26 -15.30
N ALA A 7 7.42 3.33 -16.54
CA ALA A 7 6.68 2.22 -17.14
C ALA A 7 7.62 1.01 -17.40
N TYR A 8 7.25 -0.17 -16.87
CA TYR A 8 7.94 -1.43 -17.18
C TYR A 8 7.06 -2.30 -18.09
N GLU A 9 7.67 -2.88 -19.13
CA GLU A 9 7.01 -3.87 -19.96
C GLU A 9 7.03 -5.21 -19.20
N ALA A 10 5.87 -5.80 -18.94
CA ALA A 10 5.75 -7.07 -18.23
C ALA A 10 6.25 -8.25 -19.08
N ASP A 11 7.54 -8.28 -19.41
CA ASP A 11 8.17 -9.46 -19.99
C ASP A 11 8.56 -10.41 -18.85
N LEU A 12 7.83 -11.52 -18.76
CA LEU A 12 7.84 -12.52 -17.67
C LEU A 12 9.09 -13.42 -17.68
N ALA A 13 10.17 -13.03 -18.35
CA ALA A 13 11.33 -13.88 -18.52
C ALA A 13 12.63 -13.07 -18.45
N THR A 14 12.99 -12.56 -17.27
CA THR A 14 14.40 -12.50 -16.83
C THR A 14 14.58 -11.86 -15.44
N HIS A 15 15.28 -12.60 -14.56
CA HIS A 15 15.90 -12.19 -13.29
C HIS A 15 15.00 -12.10 -12.03
N PRO A 16 15.01 -13.13 -11.15
CA PRO A 16 14.34 -13.08 -9.84
C PRO A 16 15.00 -12.10 -8.84
N HIS A 17 16.14 -11.49 -9.18
CA HIS A 17 16.89 -10.54 -8.36
C HIS A 17 17.46 -9.38 -9.21
N GLY A 18 16.61 -8.71 -9.99
CA GLY A 18 16.94 -7.38 -10.52
C GLY A 18 16.90 -6.33 -9.40
N PRO A 19 17.72 -5.26 -9.44
CA PRO A 19 17.68 -4.23 -8.39
C PRO A 19 16.25 -3.68 -8.33
N ALA A 20 15.61 -3.81 -7.17
CA ALA A 20 14.32 -3.21 -6.89
C ALA A 20 14.45 -1.71 -7.15
N ARG A 21 14.02 -1.27 -8.34
CA ARG A 21 14.11 0.12 -8.73
C ARG A 21 13.15 0.87 -7.82
N ILE A 22 13.70 1.75 -7.01
CA ILE A 22 12.97 2.60 -6.07
C ILE A 22 12.10 3.55 -6.92
N ILE A 23 10.89 3.12 -7.27
CA ILE A 23 9.94 3.84 -8.12
C ILE A 23 8.92 4.57 -7.23
N GLY A 24 8.63 5.84 -7.52
CA GLY A 24 7.64 6.67 -6.82
C GLY A 24 8.03 7.10 -5.39
N ALA A 25 7.29 8.05 -4.81
CA ALA A 25 7.49 8.46 -3.42
C ALA A 25 7.02 7.36 -2.45
N ALA A 26 7.83 7.02 -1.46
CA ALA A 26 7.64 5.81 -0.63
C ALA A 26 6.26 5.73 0.07
N ILE A 27 5.65 6.87 0.39
CA ILE A 27 4.31 6.95 1.00
C ILE A 27 3.16 6.46 0.09
N PHE A 28 3.38 6.35 -1.23
CA PHE A 28 2.39 5.82 -2.19
C PHE A 28 2.69 4.39 -2.64
N ARG A 29 3.86 3.85 -2.29
CA ARG A 29 4.29 2.51 -2.75
C ARG A 29 3.45 1.42 -2.12
N SER A 30 3.21 0.37 -2.90
CA SER A 30 2.59 -0.84 -2.40
C SER A 30 3.49 -1.61 -1.44
N PRO A 31 2.92 -2.48 -0.59
CA PRO A 31 3.68 -3.39 0.25
C PRO A 31 4.79 -4.12 -0.49
N GLU A 32 4.46 -4.73 -1.63
CA GLU A 32 5.41 -5.53 -2.40
C GLU A 32 6.52 -4.66 -3.00
N ALA A 33 6.24 -3.41 -3.38
CA ALA A 33 7.26 -2.46 -3.83
C ALA A 33 8.18 -2.00 -2.70
N LEU A 34 7.65 -1.81 -1.49
CA LEU A 34 8.44 -1.45 -0.30
C LEU A 34 9.33 -2.62 0.17
N LEU A 35 8.92 -3.85 -0.09
CA LEU A 35 9.65 -5.07 0.25
C LEU A 35 10.56 -5.57 -0.89
N GLY A 36 10.67 -4.83 -2.00
CA GLY A 36 11.51 -5.20 -3.13
C GLY A 36 11.08 -6.47 -3.87
N LEU A 37 9.82 -6.87 -3.76
CA LEU A 37 9.22 -8.00 -4.46
C LEU A 37 8.88 -7.64 -5.92
N GLN A 38 8.53 -8.66 -6.71
CA GLN A 38 8.17 -8.47 -8.12
C GLN A 38 6.94 -7.56 -8.27
N LEU A 39 7.10 -6.49 -9.04
CA LEU A 39 6.03 -5.53 -9.34
C LEU A 39 5.08 -6.11 -10.39
N SER A 40 3.82 -5.70 -10.31
CA SER A 40 2.79 -6.07 -11.29
C SER A 40 1.74 -4.98 -11.41
N THR A 41 0.73 -5.15 -12.27
CA THR A 41 -0.39 -4.20 -12.40
C THR A 41 -1.14 -3.96 -11.09
N SER A 42 -1.08 -4.88 -10.11
CA SER A 42 -1.68 -4.69 -8.79
C SER A 42 -0.96 -3.62 -7.96
N THR A 43 0.31 -3.31 -8.26
CA THR A 43 1.06 -2.19 -7.66
C THR A 43 0.48 -0.85 -8.09
N ASP A 44 0.04 -0.73 -9.35
CA ASP A 44 -0.64 0.46 -9.85
C ASP A 44 -2.00 0.64 -9.16
N MET A 45 -2.73 -0.45 -8.90
CA MET A 45 -4.01 -0.42 -8.18
C MET A 45 -3.87 0.10 -6.76
N TRP A 46 -2.82 -0.31 -6.05
CA TRP A 46 -2.48 0.25 -4.74
C TRP A 46 -2.18 1.75 -4.82
N SER A 47 -1.34 2.14 -5.78
CA SER A 47 -0.95 3.54 -5.99
C SER A 47 -2.16 4.42 -6.32
N PHE A 48 -3.12 3.88 -7.08
CA PHE A 48 -4.41 4.50 -7.34
C PHE A 48 -5.20 4.72 -6.04
N GLY A 49 -5.39 3.69 -5.22
CA GLY A 49 -6.11 3.84 -3.95
C GLY A 49 -5.44 4.81 -2.97
N ALA A 50 -4.11 4.77 -2.86
CA ALA A 50 -3.34 5.73 -2.06
C ALA A 50 -3.49 7.18 -2.54
N THR A 51 -3.55 7.37 -3.86
CA THR A 51 -3.81 8.67 -4.48
C THR A 51 -5.24 9.13 -4.20
N LEU A 52 -6.24 8.25 -4.38
CA LEU A 52 -7.64 8.57 -4.13
C LEU A 52 -7.88 8.98 -2.68
N MET A 53 -7.30 8.26 -1.71
CA MET A 53 -7.35 8.67 -0.30
C MET A 53 -6.75 10.07 -0.10
N SER A 54 -5.60 10.36 -0.72
CA SER A 54 -4.99 11.69 -0.62
C SER A 54 -5.86 12.79 -1.23
N LEU A 55 -6.68 12.46 -2.23
CA LEU A 55 -7.62 13.39 -2.86
C LEU A 55 -8.87 13.62 -2.00
N LEU A 56 -9.44 12.56 -1.40
CA LEU A 56 -10.62 12.66 -0.53
C LEU A 56 -10.33 13.56 0.68
N TRP A 57 -9.22 13.35 1.38
CA TRP A 57 -8.82 14.21 2.50
C TRP A 57 -8.25 15.56 2.07
N GLY A 58 -7.66 15.63 0.87
CA GLY A 58 -7.04 16.83 0.33
C GLY A 58 -5.88 17.38 1.18
N ARG A 59 -5.54 18.66 0.95
CA ARG A 59 -4.59 19.47 1.74
C ARG A 59 -3.18 18.87 1.94
N GLY A 60 -2.77 17.94 1.08
CA GLY A 60 -1.48 17.24 1.22
C GLY A 60 -1.45 16.22 2.36
N PHE A 61 -2.62 15.76 2.81
CA PHE A 61 -2.71 14.67 3.76
C PHE A 61 -2.35 13.33 3.09
N HIS A 62 -1.53 12.55 3.78
CA HIS A 62 -1.09 11.24 3.31
C HIS A 62 -1.20 10.23 4.46
N ILE A 63 -2.16 9.31 4.35
CA ILE A 63 -2.51 8.37 5.42
C ILE A 63 -1.36 7.44 5.84
N PHE A 64 -0.42 7.16 4.93
CA PHE A 64 0.73 6.30 5.22
C PHE A 64 2.01 7.08 5.53
N LYS A 65 1.93 8.42 5.65
CA LYS A 65 3.07 9.19 6.12
C LYS A 65 3.31 8.83 7.59
N PRO A 66 4.51 8.37 7.96
CA PRO A 66 4.86 8.12 9.36
C PRO A 66 4.70 9.38 10.22
N ILE A 67 4.49 9.19 11.52
CA ILE A 67 4.35 10.28 12.50
C ILE A 67 5.52 11.27 12.40
N ASP A 68 5.25 12.55 12.68
CA ASP A 68 6.20 13.65 12.61
C ASP A 68 7.55 13.32 13.29
N GLY A 69 8.62 13.37 12.49
CA GLY A 69 10.00 13.18 12.95
C GLY A 69 10.82 12.20 12.11
N VAL A 70 10.19 11.27 11.38
CA VAL A 70 10.91 10.34 10.49
C VAL A 70 11.15 11.03 9.13
N SER A 71 12.42 11.22 8.77
CA SER A 71 12.80 11.80 7.47
C SER A 71 12.63 10.78 6.35
N ALA A 72 12.33 11.24 5.13
CA ALA A 72 12.33 10.37 3.95
C ALA A 72 13.72 9.79 3.61
N ASP A 73 14.79 10.39 4.15
CA ASP A 73 16.17 9.91 4.03
C ASP A 73 16.53 8.85 5.09
N ASP A 74 15.62 8.54 6.02
CA ASP A 74 15.81 7.51 7.02
C ASP A 74 15.82 6.12 6.35
N PRO A 75 16.85 5.28 6.57
CA PRO A 75 16.89 3.94 5.99
C PRO A 75 15.70 3.06 6.41
N ASP A 76 15.12 3.30 7.59
CA ASP A 76 13.97 2.56 8.12
C ASP A 76 12.63 3.17 7.70
N PHE A 77 12.64 4.27 6.91
CA PHE A 77 11.42 4.91 6.41
C PHE A 77 10.44 3.91 5.73
N PRO A 78 10.89 2.95 4.87
CA PRO A 78 10.00 1.95 4.29
C PRO A 78 9.28 1.08 5.33
N ALA A 79 9.98 0.69 6.40
CA ALA A 79 9.38 -0.09 7.49
C ALA A 79 8.32 0.70 8.26
N HIS A 80 8.56 2.00 8.45
CA HIS A 80 7.55 2.90 9.03
C HIS A 80 6.30 3.03 8.14
N VAL A 81 6.47 3.14 6.83
CA VAL A 81 5.32 3.14 5.89
C VAL A 81 4.58 1.82 5.94
N LEU A 82 5.27 0.67 5.89
CA LEU A 82 4.66 -0.67 6.04
C LEU A 82 3.88 -0.80 7.35
N MET A 83 4.35 -0.20 8.44
CA MET A 83 3.65 -0.19 9.71
C MET A 83 2.33 0.59 9.62
N GLU A 84 2.30 1.77 8.99
CA GLU A 84 1.05 2.50 8.78
C GLU A 84 0.08 1.72 7.89
N GLN A 85 0.56 1.15 6.78
CA GLN A 85 -0.25 0.29 5.91
C GLN A 85 -0.88 -0.87 6.71
N ALA A 86 -0.08 -1.53 7.55
CA ALA A 86 -0.55 -2.60 8.41
C ALA A 86 -1.54 -2.12 9.47
N ARG A 87 -1.43 -0.92 10.04
CA ARG A 87 -2.39 -0.40 11.03
C ARG A 87 -3.79 -0.26 10.46
N TYR A 88 -3.90 0.20 9.22
CA TYR A 88 -5.18 0.45 8.55
C TYR A 88 -5.74 -0.79 7.83
N PHE A 89 -4.89 -1.51 7.08
CA PHE A 89 -5.32 -2.56 6.13
C PHE A 89 -4.79 -3.96 6.46
N GLY A 90 -4.00 -4.13 7.52
CA GLY A 90 -3.41 -5.43 7.86
C GLY A 90 -4.34 -6.51 8.44
N PRO A 91 -3.76 -7.59 9.01
CA PRO A 91 -2.34 -7.92 9.01
C PRO A 91 -1.81 -8.27 7.61
N PHE A 92 -0.48 -8.28 7.44
CA PHE A 92 0.12 -8.81 6.20
C PHE A 92 -0.22 -10.30 6.03
N PRO A 93 -0.46 -10.76 4.79
CA PRO A 93 -0.84 -12.14 4.52
C PRO A 93 0.34 -13.10 4.75
N LEU A 94 0.04 -14.31 5.24
CA LEU A 94 1.06 -15.30 5.65
C LEU A 94 1.99 -15.72 4.51
N ARG A 95 1.51 -15.71 3.27
CA ARG A 95 2.28 -16.08 2.08
C ARG A 95 3.54 -15.22 1.87
N TYR A 96 3.60 -14.01 2.43
CA TYR A 96 4.79 -13.16 2.31
C TYR A 96 6.01 -13.85 2.92
N LYS A 97 5.82 -14.73 3.91
CA LYS A 97 6.90 -15.55 4.48
C LYS A 97 7.60 -16.46 3.47
N GLU A 98 6.91 -16.86 2.41
CA GLU A 98 7.48 -17.72 1.37
C GLU A 98 8.23 -16.91 0.29
N LEU A 99 8.02 -15.59 0.26
CA LEU A 99 8.53 -14.69 -0.78
C LEU A 99 9.67 -13.79 -0.28
N LEU A 100 9.73 -13.56 1.02
CA LEU A 100 10.67 -12.64 1.67
C LEU A 100 11.93 -13.36 2.17
N ASP A 101 13.00 -12.59 2.31
CA ASP A 101 14.18 -13.01 3.08
C ASP A 101 13.93 -12.92 4.60
N GLU A 102 14.85 -13.47 5.38
CA GLU A 102 14.74 -13.52 6.85
C GLU A 102 14.67 -12.13 7.48
N GLU A 103 15.36 -11.15 6.90
CA GLU A 103 15.36 -9.76 7.37
C GLU A 103 13.99 -9.12 7.19
N SER A 104 13.43 -9.19 5.98
CA SER A 104 12.11 -8.64 5.65
C SER A 104 10.99 -9.36 6.40
N GLU A 105 11.08 -10.69 6.56
CA GLU A 105 10.14 -11.44 7.42
C GLU A 105 10.20 -10.93 8.87
N SER A 106 11.41 -10.72 9.40
CA SER A 106 11.60 -10.21 10.77
C SER A 106 11.01 -8.82 10.95
N ILE A 107 11.12 -7.93 9.94
CA ILE A 107 10.49 -6.62 9.93
C ILE A 107 8.96 -6.74 10.01
N LEU A 108 8.34 -7.58 9.16
CA LEU A 108 6.89 -7.77 9.19
C LEU A 108 6.39 -8.37 10.52
N ALA A 109 7.15 -9.32 11.08
CA ALA A 109 6.86 -9.90 12.38
C ALA A 109 6.94 -8.85 13.50
N ALA A 110 7.97 -8.00 13.49
CA ALA A 110 8.12 -6.90 14.44
C ALA A 110 6.97 -5.90 14.34
N ILE A 111 6.58 -5.50 13.12
CA ILE A 111 5.43 -4.62 12.88
C ILE A 111 4.15 -5.23 13.49
N HIS A 112 3.87 -6.51 13.23
CA HIS A 112 2.69 -7.18 13.77
C HIS A 112 2.68 -7.17 15.30
N VAL A 113 3.81 -7.50 15.93
CA VAL A 113 3.96 -7.51 17.39
C VAL A 113 3.77 -6.11 17.96
N LEU A 114 4.40 -5.09 17.39
CA LEU A 114 4.32 -3.70 17.85
C LEU A 114 2.88 -3.16 17.78
N ILE A 115 2.18 -3.36 16.66
CA ILE A 115 0.78 -2.92 16.51
C ILE A 115 -0.12 -3.58 17.57
N LYS A 116 0.08 -4.88 17.80
CA LYS A 116 -0.70 -5.65 18.78
C LYS A 116 -0.41 -5.19 20.21
N GLN A 117 0.86 -5.01 20.58
CA GLN A 117 1.27 -4.60 21.92
C GLN A 117 0.81 -3.19 22.25
N GLN A 118 0.99 -2.26 21.32
CA GLN A 118 0.62 -0.86 21.51
C GLN A 118 -0.88 -0.60 21.30
N ARG A 119 -1.63 -1.61 20.82
CA ARG A 119 -3.06 -1.49 20.48
C ARG A 119 -3.33 -0.34 19.50
N THR A 120 -2.43 -0.14 18.55
CA THR A 120 -2.48 0.95 17.55
C THR A 120 -3.20 0.53 16.26
N ARG A 121 -3.85 -0.63 16.27
CA ARG A 121 -4.67 -1.11 15.15
C ARG A 121 -5.84 -0.15 14.94
N LYS A 122 -5.96 0.42 13.74
CA LYS A 122 -7.02 1.36 13.37
C LYS A 122 -7.60 0.97 12.00
N PRO A 123 -8.47 -0.05 11.91
CA PRO A 123 -9.01 -0.51 10.65
C PRO A 123 -9.63 0.64 9.85
N PHE A 124 -9.32 0.74 8.55
CA PHE A 124 -9.76 1.86 7.72
C PHE A 124 -11.28 2.04 7.71
N LEU A 125 -12.03 0.94 7.68
CA LEU A 125 -13.50 0.95 7.73
C LEU A 125 -14.08 1.63 8.98
N LEU A 126 -13.30 1.70 10.07
CA LEU A 126 -13.70 2.32 11.34
C LEU A 126 -13.18 3.76 11.48
N VAL A 127 -12.53 4.31 10.46
CA VAL A 127 -12.11 5.71 10.47
C VAL A 127 -13.35 6.59 10.38
N GLU A 128 -13.58 7.43 11.39
CA GLU A 128 -14.64 8.44 11.38
C GLU A 128 -14.05 9.76 10.87
N ASP A 129 -14.55 10.23 9.72
CA ASP A 129 -14.12 11.47 9.08
C ASP A 129 -15.28 12.02 8.23
N GLU A 130 -15.45 13.34 8.20
CA GLU A 130 -16.51 14.01 7.44
C GLU A 130 -16.23 14.02 5.93
N GLU A 131 -14.96 13.91 5.53
CA GLU A 131 -14.51 13.94 4.14
C GLU A 131 -14.59 12.56 3.45
N VAL A 132 -14.90 11.49 4.21
CA VAL A 132 -14.92 10.11 3.71
C VAL A 132 -16.24 9.43 4.03
N LEU A 133 -17.06 9.24 2.99
CA LEU A 133 -18.36 8.58 3.07
C LEU A 133 -18.21 7.07 3.31
N PRO A 134 -19.25 6.39 3.81
CA PRO A 134 -19.23 4.93 3.96
C PRO A 134 -18.89 4.19 2.66
N GLU A 135 -19.43 4.64 1.53
CA GLU A 135 -19.20 4.06 0.20
C GLU A 135 -17.73 4.21 -0.23
N ASP A 136 -17.09 5.34 0.09
CA ASP A 136 -15.65 5.54 -0.15
C ASP A 136 -14.82 4.53 0.65
N LYS A 137 -15.24 4.22 1.88
CA LYS A 137 -14.52 3.28 2.75
C LYS A 137 -14.61 1.87 2.24
N GLU A 138 -15.81 1.45 1.81
CA GLU A 138 -16.01 0.13 1.21
C GLU A 138 -15.15 -0.03 -0.04
N PHE A 139 -15.24 0.93 -0.97
CA PHE A 139 -14.45 0.96 -2.20
C PHE A 139 -12.94 0.90 -1.93
N LEU A 140 -12.44 1.76 -1.04
CA LEU A 140 -11.01 1.80 -0.69
C LEU A 140 -10.56 0.53 0.04
N CYS A 141 -11.38 -0.09 0.88
CA CYS A 141 -11.05 -1.37 1.50
C CYS A 141 -10.91 -2.50 0.48
N ASP A 142 -11.57 -2.41 -0.67
CA ASP A 142 -11.45 -3.38 -1.75
C ASP A 142 -10.23 -3.14 -2.64
N VAL A 143 -9.87 -1.88 -2.88
CA VAL A 143 -8.62 -1.54 -3.60
C VAL A 143 -7.37 -1.83 -2.75
N MET A 144 -7.40 -1.48 -1.46
CA MET A 144 -6.23 -1.46 -0.58
C MET A 144 -5.95 -2.82 0.10
N LYS A 145 -6.02 -3.93 -0.65
CA LYS A 145 -5.62 -5.25 -0.12
C LYS A 145 -4.10 -5.35 0.00
N LEU A 146 -3.60 -5.89 1.12
CA LEU A 146 -2.15 -6.10 1.27
C LEU A 146 -1.62 -7.24 0.40
N ASP A 147 -2.43 -8.27 0.13
CA ASP A 147 -2.07 -9.28 -0.86
C ASP A 147 -2.30 -8.71 -2.28
N PRO A 148 -1.26 -8.59 -3.12
CA PRO A 148 -1.41 -8.12 -4.49
C PRO A 148 -2.33 -9.01 -5.34
N LEU A 149 -2.51 -10.30 -5.01
CA LEU A 149 -3.41 -11.20 -5.75
C LEU A 149 -4.89 -11.04 -5.37
N GLU A 150 -5.17 -10.38 -4.25
CA GLU A 150 -6.55 -10.09 -3.82
C GLU A 150 -7.04 -8.73 -4.33
N ARG A 151 -6.16 -7.91 -4.92
CA ARG A 151 -6.54 -6.60 -5.46
C ARG A 151 -7.31 -6.77 -6.78
N PRO A 152 -8.37 -5.99 -7.00
CA PRO A 152 -9.10 -6.00 -8.26
C PRO A 152 -8.21 -5.45 -9.39
N THR A 153 -8.43 -5.93 -10.61
CA THR A 153 -7.88 -5.28 -11.80
C THR A 153 -8.59 -3.96 -12.07
N ALA A 154 -7.96 -3.06 -12.84
CA ALA A 154 -8.61 -1.81 -13.26
C ALA A 154 -9.95 -2.03 -13.98
N ARG A 155 -10.06 -3.11 -14.78
CA ARG A 155 -11.30 -3.47 -15.48
C ARG A 155 -12.41 -3.83 -14.50
N GLU A 156 -12.11 -4.65 -13.50
CA GLU A 156 -13.08 -5.06 -12.48
C GLU A 156 -13.46 -3.86 -11.61
N LEU A 157 -12.48 -3.05 -11.22
CA LEU A 157 -12.72 -1.88 -10.38
C LEU A 157 -13.65 -0.87 -11.04
N LEU A 158 -13.55 -0.67 -12.37
CA LEU A 158 -14.44 0.22 -13.12
C LEU A 158 -15.91 -0.26 -13.18
N GLN A 159 -16.21 -1.48 -12.74
CA GLN A 159 -17.59 -1.98 -12.60
C GLN A 159 -18.15 -1.76 -11.20
N ASP A 160 -17.38 -1.17 -10.29
CA ASP A 160 -17.82 -0.89 -8.93
C ASP A 160 -18.88 0.22 -8.91
N ARG A 161 -19.86 0.08 -8.01
CA ARG A 161 -20.97 1.03 -7.85
C ARG A 161 -20.52 2.39 -7.34
N TRP A 162 -19.33 2.48 -6.75
CA TRP A 162 -18.73 3.75 -6.37
C TRP A 162 -18.66 4.73 -7.56
N PHE A 163 -18.46 4.22 -8.78
CA PHE A 163 -18.45 5.04 -9.99
C PHE A 163 -19.85 5.48 -10.45
N ASP A 164 -20.95 4.93 -9.92
CA ASP A 164 -22.30 5.37 -10.27
C ASP A 164 -22.63 6.76 -9.65
N GLY A 165 -21.86 7.19 -8.65
CA GLY A 165 -22.01 8.48 -7.96
C GLY A 165 -21.15 9.61 -8.53
N LEU A 166 -20.29 9.33 -9.52
CA LEU A 166 -19.40 10.30 -10.20
C LEU A 166 -20.11 10.98 -11.37
#